data_AF-A0A377C291-F1
#
_entry.id   AF-A0A377C291-F1
#
_cell.length_a   1.000
_cell.length_b   1.000
_cell.length_c   1.000
_cell.angle_alpha   90.00
_cell.angle_beta   90.00
_cell.angle_gamma   90.00
#
_symmetry.space_group_name_H-M   'P 1'
#
loop_
_entity.id
_entity.type
_entity.pdbx_description
1 polymer ?
#
loop_
_entity_poly.entity_id
_entity_poly.type
_entity_poly.pdbx_seq_one_letter_code
_entity_poly.pdbx_strand_id
1 'polypeptide(L)'
;MAFTPFPPRQPTASARLPLTLMTLDDWALATITGADSEKYMQGQVTADVSQMTEDQHLLAAHCDAKGKMWSNLRLFRDGDGFAWIERRSVREPQLTELKKYAVFSKVTIAPDDERVLLGVARFSGARRAGKPL
;
A
#
# COMPACT_ATOMS: atom_id res chain seq x y z
N MET A 1 16.24 -7.66 0.08
CA MET A 1 15.12 -8.04 -0.80
C MET A 1 15.24 -9.52 -1.13
N ALA A 2 14.15 -10.27 -1.00
CA ALA A 2 14.12 -11.70 -1.24
C ALA A 2 14.08 -12.10 -2.73
N PHE A 3 13.91 -11.15 -3.65
CA PHE A 3 13.70 -11.39 -5.09
C PHE A 3 14.60 -10.50 -5.96
N THR A 4 15.07 -11.04 -7.10
CA THR A 4 15.89 -10.29 -8.06
C THR A 4 14.99 -9.48 -9.01
N PRO A 5 15.17 -8.15 -9.13
CA PRO A 5 14.40 -7.31 -10.05
C PRO A 5 14.46 -7.81 -11.50
N PHE A 6 13.35 -7.69 -12.24
CA PHE A 6 13.39 -7.92 -13.69
C PHE A 6 14.13 -6.78 -14.40
N PRO A 7 14.86 -7.06 -15.49
CA PRO A 7 15.50 -6.01 -16.27
C PRO A 7 14.44 -5.07 -16.87
N PRO A 8 14.71 -3.75 -16.90
CA PRO A 8 13.75 -2.78 -17.42
C PRO A 8 13.48 -3.00 -18.91
N ARG A 9 12.22 -2.78 -19.30
CA ARG A 9 11.77 -2.74 -20.71
C ARG A 9 11.00 -1.45 -20.93
N GLN A 10 10.93 -0.98 -22.17
CA GLN A 10 10.17 0.22 -22.49
C GLN A 10 8.68 0.02 -22.16
N PRO A 11 8.07 0.89 -21.32
CA PRO A 11 6.66 0.77 -20.98
C PRO A 11 5.77 0.90 -22.21
N THR A 12 4.73 0.08 -22.28
CA THR A 12 3.71 0.14 -23.33
C THR A 12 2.38 0.60 -22.73
N ALA A 13 1.59 1.37 -23.47
CA ALA A 13 0.27 1.81 -23.03
C ALA A 13 -0.66 0.62 -22.75
N SER A 14 -1.56 0.76 -21.77
CA SER A 14 -2.48 -0.30 -21.34
C SER A 14 -3.32 -0.90 -22.48
N ALA A 15 -3.69 -0.08 -23.48
CA ALA A 15 -4.46 -0.48 -24.65
C ALA A 15 -3.75 -1.52 -25.55
N ARG A 16 -2.43 -1.72 -25.38
CA ARG A 16 -1.62 -2.64 -26.19
C ARG A 16 -0.69 -3.50 -25.33
N LEU A 17 -0.94 -3.55 -24.02
CA LEU A 17 -0.06 -4.22 -23.08
C LEU A 17 -0.17 -5.75 -23.26
N PRO A 18 0.91 -6.47 -23.63
CA PRO A 18 0.88 -7.93 -23.60
C PRO A 18 0.71 -8.42 -22.15
N LEU A 19 0.48 -9.72 -21.96
CA LEU A 19 0.55 -10.30 -20.62
C LEU A 19 1.95 -10.01 -20.03
N THR A 20 1.98 -9.23 -18.96
CA THR A 20 3.20 -8.68 -18.38
C THR A 20 3.19 -8.95 -16.89
N LEU A 21 4.27 -9.58 -16.41
CA LEU A 21 4.61 -9.70 -15.00
C LEU A 21 5.71 -8.67 -14.70
N MET A 22 5.56 -7.93 -13.61
CA MET A 22 6.43 -6.82 -13.22
C MET A 22 6.90 -7.02 -11.78
N THR A 23 8.19 -6.79 -11.53
CA THR A 23 8.68 -6.51 -10.18
C THR A 23 8.39 -5.04 -9.86
N LEU A 24 7.89 -4.76 -8.66
CA LEU A 24 7.55 -3.41 -8.22
C LEU A 24 8.62 -2.88 -7.25
N ASP A 25 9.88 -2.88 -7.69
CA ASP A 25 11.05 -2.62 -6.83
C ASP A 25 11.09 -1.19 -6.29
N ASP A 26 10.52 -0.23 -7.02
CA ASP A 26 10.35 1.16 -6.62
C ASP A 26 9.23 1.37 -5.59
N TRP A 27 8.48 0.31 -5.27
CA TRP A 27 7.49 0.29 -4.22
C TRP A 27 8.01 -0.51 -3.03
N ALA A 28 7.47 -0.21 -1.86
CA ALA A 28 7.82 -0.88 -0.63
C ALA A 28 6.58 -1.15 0.21
N LEU A 29 6.65 -2.22 1.00
CA LEU A 29 5.62 -2.63 1.93
C LEU A 29 6.02 -2.22 3.35
N ALA A 30 5.03 -1.87 4.14
CA ALA A 30 5.13 -1.72 5.58
C ALA A 30 3.84 -2.20 6.25
N THR A 31 3.95 -2.54 7.53
CA THR A 31 2.87 -3.11 8.32
C THR A 31 2.73 -2.43 9.67
N ILE A 32 1.51 -2.48 10.20
CA ILE A 32 1.18 -2.17 11.59
C ILE A 32 0.36 -3.33 12.16
N THR A 33 0.77 -3.83 13.32
CA THR A 33 0.10 -4.92 14.05
C THR A 33 -0.12 -4.53 15.51
N GLY A 34 -1.00 -5.25 16.22
CA GLY A 34 -1.31 -5.01 17.62
C GLY A 34 -2.70 -4.42 17.89
N ALA A 35 -3.12 -4.48 19.15
CA ALA A 35 -4.50 -4.22 19.58
C ALA A 35 -5.02 -2.81 19.27
N ASP A 36 -4.14 -1.81 19.17
CA ASP A 36 -4.53 -0.42 18.90
C ASP A 36 -4.39 -0.04 17.41
N SER A 37 -4.13 -0.99 16.49
CA SER A 37 -3.81 -0.69 15.08
C SER A 37 -4.88 0.14 14.38
N GLU A 38 -6.16 -0.22 14.51
CA GLU A 38 -7.27 0.52 13.88
C GLU A 38 -7.43 1.92 14.46
N LYS A 39 -7.47 2.02 15.78
CA LYS A 39 -7.56 3.31 16.48
C LYS A 39 -6.40 4.22 16.13
N TYR A 40 -5.20 3.67 16.04
CA TYR A 40 -4.00 4.41 15.69
C TYR A 40 -4.07 4.91 14.25
N MET A 41 -4.29 4.01 13.28
CA MET A 41 -4.34 4.35 11.86
C MET A 41 -5.44 5.36 11.53
N GLN A 42 -6.63 5.23 12.13
CA GLN A 42 -7.74 6.18 11.96
C GLN A 42 -7.34 7.62 12.27
N GLY A 43 -6.42 7.83 13.23
CA GLY A 43 -5.93 9.15 13.60
C GLY A 43 -4.77 9.68 12.76
N GLN A 44 -4.18 8.85 11.89
CA GLN A 44 -2.97 9.20 11.11
C GLN A 44 -3.25 9.39 9.62
N VAL A 45 -4.30 8.77 9.08
CA VAL A 45 -4.59 8.81 7.64
C VAL A 45 -5.90 9.54 7.32
N THR A 46 -6.02 10.01 6.08
CA THR A 46 -7.23 10.73 5.61
C THR A 46 -8.42 9.83 5.30
N ALA A 47 -8.21 8.52 5.17
CA ALA A 47 -9.27 7.55 4.89
C ALA A 47 -9.92 7.05 6.18
N ASP A 48 -11.22 6.80 6.15
CA ASP A 48 -11.91 6.15 7.27
C ASP A 48 -11.65 4.65 7.27
N VAL A 49 -10.64 4.21 8.05
CA VAL A 49 -10.22 2.81 8.12
C VAL A 49 -11.16 1.96 8.97
N SER A 50 -11.96 2.59 9.84
CA SER A 50 -13.00 1.89 10.63
C SER A 50 -14.10 1.28 9.76
N GLN A 51 -14.34 1.85 8.57
CA GLN A 51 -15.30 1.34 7.59
C GLN A 51 -14.67 0.42 6.54
N MET A 52 -13.35 0.22 6.58
CA MET A 52 -12.66 -0.63 5.61
C MET A 52 -12.92 -2.11 5.92
N THR A 53 -13.45 -2.84 4.95
CA THR A 53 -13.64 -4.30 5.06
C THR A 53 -12.36 -5.07 4.72
N GLU A 54 -12.32 -6.36 5.06
CA GLU A 54 -11.17 -7.25 4.75
C GLU A 54 -10.88 -7.35 3.24
N ASP A 55 -11.91 -7.22 2.39
CA ASP A 55 -11.80 -7.35 0.93
C ASP A 55 -11.51 -6.02 0.21
N GLN A 56 -11.21 -4.96 0.97
CA GLN A 56 -11.01 -3.62 0.44
C GLN A 56 -9.56 -3.17 0.54
N HIS A 57 -9.17 -2.34 -0.42
CA HIS A 57 -7.98 -1.52 -0.32
C HIS A 57 -8.33 -0.06 -0.65
N LEU A 58 -7.75 0.88 0.08
CA LEU A 58 -8.00 2.31 -0.08
C LEU A 58 -6.71 3.05 -0.40
N LEU A 59 -6.79 4.11 -1.20
CA LEU A 59 -5.68 5.05 -1.33
C LEU A 59 -5.89 6.18 -0.31
N ALA A 60 -5.03 6.21 0.71
CA ALA A 60 -5.08 7.20 1.78
C ALA A 60 -3.86 8.14 1.72
N ALA A 61 -3.94 9.29 2.37
CA ALA A 61 -2.80 10.16 2.61
C ALA A 61 -2.45 10.15 4.11
N HIS A 62 -1.15 10.17 4.42
CA HIS A 62 -0.64 10.48 5.75
C HIS A 62 -0.03 11.88 5.71
N CYS A 63 -0.50 12.78 6.58
CA CYS A 63 -0.16 14.19 6.57
C CYS A 63 0.47 14.65 7.89
N ASP A 64 1.25 15.73 7.83
CA ASP A 64 1.63 16.47 9.02
C ASP A 64 0.45 17.27 9.61
N ALA A 65 0.66 17.88 10.77
CA ALA A 65 -0.35 18.69 11.45
C ALA A 65 -0.80 19.94 10.67
N LYS A 66 -0.10 20.32 9.59
CA LYS A 66 -0.46 21.43 8.70
C LYS A 66 -1.18 20.93 7.43
N GLY A 67 -1.46 19.64 7.32
CA GLY A 67 -2.08 19.01 6.16
C GLY A 67 -1.13 18.78 4.98
N LYS A 68 0.19 18.90 5.17
CA LYS A 68 1.15 18.54 4.12
C LYS A 68 1.34 17.03 4.10
N MET A 69 1.22 16.43 2.92
CA MET A 69 1.31 15.00 2.76
C MET A 69 2.77 14.52 2.87
N TRP A 70 3.02 13.58 3.78
CA TRP A 70 4.26 12.81 3.84
C TRP A 70 4.32 11.80 2.69
N SER A 71 3.23 11.07 2.52
CA SER A 71 3.07 10.06 1.47
C SER A 71 1.60 9.73 1.26
N ASN A 72 1.28 9.26 0.06
CA ASN A 72 0.06 8.50 -0.16
C ASN A 72 0.38 7.00 -0.13
N LEU A 73 -0.56 6.22 0.38
CA LEU A 73 -0.35 4.82 0.66
C LEU A 73 -1.60 4.01 0.32
N ARG A 74 -1.40 2.86 -0.33
CA ARG A 74 -2.48 1.91 -0.60
C ARG A 74 -2.62 0.99 0.60
N LEU A 75 -3.61 1.26 1.44
CA LEU A 75 -3.89 0.56 2.69
C LEU A 75 -4.85 -0.60 2.47
N PHE A 76 -4.64 -1.70 3.20
CA PHE A 76 -5.53 -2.85 3.28
C PHE A 76 -5.33 -3.58 4.62
N ARG A 77 -6.30 -4.40 5.05
CA ARG A 77 -6.17 -5.19 6.28
C ARG A 77 -5.15 -6.31 6.10
N ASP A 78 -4.34 -6.56 7.12
CA ASP A 78 -3.34 -7.64 7.15
C ASP A 78 -3.17 -8.11 8.60
N GLY A 79 -3.49 -9.38 8.86
CA GLY A 79 -3.41 -9.95 10.21
C GLY A 79 -4.33 -9.22 11.20
N ASP A 80 -3.76 -8.80 12.34
CA ASP A 80 -4.45 -8.04 13.39
C ASP A 80 -4.32 -6.51 13.22
N GLY A 81 -3.93 -6.04 12.03
CA GLY A 81 -3.81 -4.62 11.73
C GLY A 81 -3.89 -4.32 10.24
N PHE A 82 -2.89 -3.61 9.72
CA PHE A 82 -2.89 -3.15 8.33
C PHE A 82 -1.53 -3.31 7.68
N ALA A 83 -1.55 -3.45 6.36
CA ALA A 83 -0.39 -3.28 5.52
C ALA A 83 -0.64 -2.18 4.50
N TRP A 84 0.43 -1.53 4.05
CA TRP A 84 0.33 -0.55 2.98
C TRP A 84 1.51 -0.58 2.04
N ILE A 85 1.20 -0.19 0.80
CA ILE A 85 2.17 -0.06 -0.29
C ILE A 85 2.34 1.42 -0.62
N GLU A 86 3.59 1.88 -0.66
CA GLU A 86 3.98 3.24 -1.03
C GLU A 86 5.31 3.27 -1.79
N ARG A 87 5.73 4.45 -2.28
CA ARG A 87 7.01 4.58 -2.98
C ARG A 87 8.16 4.27 -2.02
N ARG A 88 9.10 3.42 -2.44
CA ARG A 88 10.26 3.01 -1.63
C ARG A 88 11.06 4.21 -1.12
N SER A 89 11.20 5.25 -1.94
CA SER A 89 11.94 6.46 -1.62
C SER A 89 11.38 7.25 -0.43
N VAL A 90 10.13 7.03 -0.03
CA VAL A 90 9.47 7.75 1.08
C VAL A 90 9.13 6.86 2.27
N ARG A 91 9.31 5.54 2.18
CA ARG A 91 8.95 4.60 3.27
C ARG A 91 9.67 4.94 4.58
N GLU A 92 10.98 5.13 4.56
CA GLU A 92 11.75 5.42 5.79
C GLU A 92 11.33 6.72 6.49
N PRO A 93 11.23 7.89 5.81
CA PRO A 93 10.75 9.10 6.46
C PRO A 93 9.28 9.00 6.88
N GLN A 94 8.42 8.35 6.07
CA GLN A 94 7.02 8.11 6.44
C GLN A 94 6.90 7.28 7.73
N LEU A 95 7.67 6.19 7.83
CA LEU A 95 7.66 5.32 9.02
C LEU A 95 8.20 6.03 10.25
N THR A 96 9.19 6.91 10.07
CA THR A 96 9.76 7.70 11.16
C THR A 96 8.70 8.60 11.77
N GLU A 97 7.98 9.36 10.93
CA GLU A 97 6.91 10.24 11.41
C GLU A 97 5.71 9.45 11.93
N LEU A 98 5.37 8.32 11.29
CA LEU A 98 4.28 7.45 11.76
C LEU A 98 4.61 6.79 13.10
N LYS A 99 5.87 6.50 13.41
CA LYS A 99 6.27 5.90 14.71
C LYS A 99 6.32 6.91 15.85
N LYS A 100 6.55 8.19 15.54
CA LYS A 100 6.71 9.27 16.52
C LYS A 100 5.52 9.40 17.48
N TYR A 101 4.32 9.13 17.00
CA TYR A 101 3.09 9.22 17.79
C TYR A 101 2.62 7.87 18.37
N ALA A 102 3.34 6.78 18.09
CA ALA A 102 2.97 5.43 18.52
C ALA A 102 3.39 5.09 19.96
N VAL A 103 4.10 5.99 20.66
CA VAL A 103 4.73 5.75 21.97
C VAL A 103 3.76 5.21 23.04
N PHE A 104 2.48 5.58 22.97
CA PHE A 104 1.46 5.15 23.93
C PHE A 104 0.47 4.13 23.37
N SER A 105 0.63 3.72 22.11
CA SER A 105 -0.26 2.78 21.44
C SER A 105 0.34 1.38 21.48
N LYS A 106 -0.49 0.35 21.70
CA LYS A 106 -0.08 -1.05 21.64
C LYS A 106 0.02 -1.52 20.19
N VAL A 107 0.96 -0.94 19.45
CA VAL A 107 1.19 -1.21 18.03
C VAL A 107 2.66 -1.46 17.72
N THR A 108 2.91 -2.31 16.74
CA THR A 108 4.24 -2.52 16.14
C THR A 108 4.20 -2.09 14.70
N ILE A 109 5.02 -1.11 14.33
CA ILE A 109 5.12 -0.59 12.96
C ILE A 109 6.47 -1.02 12.37
N ALA A 110 6.49 -1.67 11.21
CA ALA A 110 7.72 -2.17 10.61
C ALA A 110 7.73 -2.08 9.08
N PRO A 111 8.89 -1.87 8.45
CA PRO A 111 9.05 -2.17 7.03
C PRO A 111 8.96 -3.68 6.81
N ASP A 112 8.42 -4.10 5.66
CA ASP A 112 8.42 -5.49 5.22
C ASP A 112 9.14 -5.58 3.87
N ASP A 113 10.33 -6.18 3.87
CA ASP A 113 11.13 -6.49 2.67
C ASP A 113 11.25 -8.01 2.43
N GLU A 114 10.51 -8.81 3.21
CA GLU A 114 10.41 -10.27 3.05
C GLU A 114 9.37 -10.62 2.00
N ARG A 115 8.21 -9.94 2.03
CA ARG A 115 7.16 -10.09 1.02
C ARG A 115 7.56 -9.39 -0.28
N VAL A 116 7.18 -9.98 -1.41
CA VAL A 116 7.53 -9.50 -2.76
C VAL A 116 6.33 -8.80 -3.38
N LEU A 117 6.54 -7.59 -3.90
CA LEU A 117 5.52 -6.84 -4.63
C LEU A 117 5.64 -7.14 -6.13
N LEU A 118 4.61 -7.78 -6.68
CA LEU A 118 4.52 -8.11 -8.10
C LEU A 118 3.27 -7.46 -8.72
N GLY A 119 3.39 -7.03 -9.96
CA GLY A 119 2.28 -6.56 -10.78
C GLY A 119 2.00 -7.53 -11.92
N VAL A 120 0.72 -7.88 -12.12
CA VAL A 120 0.28 -8.60 -13.33
C VAL A 120 -0.68 -7.69 -14.07
N ALA A 121 -0.36 -7.41 -15.33
CA ALA A 121 -1.20 -6.58 -16.18
C ALA A 121 -1.24 -7.15 -17.60
N ARG A 122 -2.39 -6.99 -18.26
CA ARG A 122 -2.56 -7.30 -19.68
C ARG A 122 -3.64 -6.40 -20.26
N PHE A 123 -3.58 -6.17 -21.56
CA PHE A 123 -4.74 -5.75 -22.31
C PHE A 123 -5.76 -6.89 -22.34
N SER A 124 -6.91 -6.68 -21.73
CA SER A 124 -8.09 -7.52 -21.92
C SER A 124 -9.10 -6.69 -22.71
N GLY A 125 -9.19 -6.89 -24.02
CA GLY A 125 -10.19 -6.23 -24.89
C GLY A 125 -11.66 -6.55 -24.55
N ALA A 126 -11.94 -7.05 -23.34
CA ALA A 126 -13.27 -7.37 -22.86
C ALA A 126 -14.03 -6.09 -22.51
N ARG A 127 -14.91 -5.66 -23.42
CA ARG A 127 -16.11 -4.92 -23.03
C ARG A 127 -16.82 -5.74 -21.96
N ARG A 128 -17.09 -5.13 -20.81
CA ARG A 128 -17.91 -5.70 -19.74
C ARG A 128 -19.33 -5.90 -20.31
N ALA A 129 -19.61 -7.04 -20.93
CA ALA A 129 -20.96 -7.47 -21.25
C ALA A 129 -21.62 -7.99 -19.96
N GLY A 130 -21.89 -7.09 -19.03
CA GLY A 130 -22.68 -7.38 -17.85
C GLY A 130 -24.16 -7.35 -18.22
N LYS A 131 -24.74 -8.50 -18.54
CA LYS A 131 -26.17 -8.73 -18.33
C LYS A 131 -26.36 -8.98 -16.83
N PRO A 132 -27.18 -8.22 -16.10
CA PRO A 132 -27.57 -8.61 -14.75
C PRO A 132 -28.55 -9.79 -14.84
N LEU A 133 -28.33 -10.80 -13.99
CA LEU A 133 -29.38 -11.70 -13.52
C LEU A 133 -30.11 -11.01 -12.37
#